data_AF-A0A949JS18-F1
#
_entry.id   AF-A0A949JS18-F1
#
_cell.length_a   1.000
_cell.length_b   1.000
_cell.length_c   1.000
_cell.angle_alpha   90.00
_cell.angle_beta   90.00
_cell.angle_gamma   90.00
#
_symmetry.space_group_name_H-M   'P 1'
#
loop_
_entity.id
_entity.type
_entity.pdbx_description
1 polymer ?
#
loop_
_entity_poly.entity_id
_entity_poly.type
_entity_poly.pdbx_seq_one_letter_code
_entity_poly.pdbx_strand_id
1 'polypeptide(L)'
;MNTQMQIEALSVIRPFIQSELEDMGPNWWTQFVLPHLSHRNQDCAWRLGPRYIAQMDLAEALWVLKGNWGAIADRYSLERRYYGLLAHLRYARNAYAHSCGTPREEWEVYDRIALELLSSLIRKISRDHSPN
;
A
#
# COMPACT_ATOMS: atom_id res chain seq x y z
N MET A 1 2.05 -7.87 -14.23
CA MET A 1 2.61 -6.77 -13.42
C MET A 1 4.10 -7.00 -13.19
N ASN A 2 4.95 -6.24 -13.88
CA ASN A 2 6.42 -6.38 -13.85
C ASN A 2 7.02 -6.22 -12.44
N THR A 3 7.95 -7.11 -12.05
CA THR A 3 8.69 -7.09 -10.78
C THR A 3 9.36 -5.75 -10.48
N GLN A 4 9.95 -5.11 -11.48
CA GLN A 4 10.63 -3.81 -11.32
C GLN A 4 9.64 -2.73 -10.83
N MET A 5 8.44 -2.69 -11.42
CA MET A 5 7.39 -1.75 -11.01
C MET A 5 6.92 -1.99 -9.58
N GLN A 6 6.86 -3.25 -9.14
CA GLN A 6 6.48 -3.58 -7.76
C GLN A 6 7.53 -3.07 -6.77
N ILE A 7 8.82 -3.25 -7.09
CA ILE A 7 9.93 -2.77 -6.27
C ILE A 7 9.88 -1.24 -6.14
N GLU A 8 9.69 -0.54 -7.26
CA GLU A 8 9.57 0.93 -7.28
C GLU A 8 8.37 1.41 -6.46
N ALA A 9 7.20 0.81 -6.63
CA ALA A 9 6.02 1.15 -5.84
C ALA A 9 6.25 0.90 -4.34
N LEU A 10 6.84 -0.25 -3.98
CA LEU A 10 7.13 -0.61 -2.59
C LEU A 10 8.13 0.34 -1.92
N SER A 11 9.09 0.87 -2.67
CA SER A 11 10.05 1.87 -2.16
C SER A 11 9.38 3.17 -1.70
N VAL A 12 8.18 3.46 -2.21
CA VAL A 12 7.38 4.64 -1.88
C VAL A 12 6.29 4.31 -0.86
N ILE A 13 5.59 3.20 -1.05
CA ILE A 13 4.43 2.84 -0.23
C ILE A 13 4.84 2.46 1.20
N ARG A 14 5.92 1.68 1.38
CA ARG A 14 6.31 1.20 2.70
C ARG A 14 6.70 2.34 3.67
N PRO A 15 7.59 3.28 3.29
CA PRO A 15 7.90 4.41 4.18
C PRO A 15 6.68 5.29 4.46
N PHE A 16 5.80 5.47 3.48
CA PHE A 16 4.55 6.21 3.66
C PHE A 16 3.64 5.53 4.68
N ILE A 17 3.36 4.23 4.54
CA ILE A 17 2.58 3.47 5.52
C ILE A 17 3.17 3.61 6.92
N GLN A 18 4.50 3.50 7.04
CA GLN A 18 5.16 3.62 8.33
C GLN A 18 4.93 5.01 8.94
N SER A 19 5.31 6.07 8.23
CA SER A 19 5.22 7.45 8.72
C SER A 19 3.78 7.83 9.06
N GLU A 20 2.84 7.55 8.17
CA GLU A 20 1.46 8.01 8.33
C GLU A 20 0.73 7.31 9.45
N LEU A 21 0.94 6.00 9.59
CA LEU A 21 0.28 5.24 10.64
C LEU A 21 0.94 5.49 11.99
N GLU A 22 2.27 5.63 12.06
CA GLU A 22 2.98 6.01 13.29
C GLU A 22 2.39 7.29 13.91
N ASP A 23 2.10 8.30 13.08
CA ASP A 23 1.50 9.55 13.51
C ASP A 23 0.04 9.44 14.00
N MET A 24 -0.66 8.34 13.68
CA MET A 24 -2.05 8.14 14.13
C MET A 24 -2.16 7.69 15.59
N GLY A 25 -1.05 7.30 16.23
CA GLY A 25 -0.99 7.06 17.67
C GLY A 25 -0.08 5.90 18.10
N PRO A 26 0.14 5.72 19.42
CA PRO A 26 1.15 4.80 19.94
C PRO A 26 0.88 3.30 19.66
N ASN A 27 -0.38 2.94 19.38
CA ASN A 27 -0.79 1.55 19.08
C ASN A 27 -1.03 1.33 17.58
N TRP A 28 -0.49 2.19 16.73
CA TRP A 28 -0.76 2.17 15.29
C TRP A 28 -0.48 0.81 14.64
N TRP A 29 0.55 0.10 15.09
CA TRP A 29 0.92 -1.21 14.54
C TRP A 29 -0.22 -2.21 14.69
N THR A 30 -0.74 -2.34 15.90
CA THR A 30 -1.76 -3.32 16.24
C THR A 30 -3.15 -2.91 15.78
N GLN A 31 -3.41 -1.60 15.62
CA GLN A 31 -4.70 -1.07 15.20
C GLN A 31 -4.83 -0.93 13.68
N PHE A 32 -3.78 -0.48 13.00
CA PHE A 32 -3.84 -0.08 11.59
C PHE A 32 -3.05 -1.02 10.68
N VAL A 33 -2.09 -1.81 11.17
CA VAL A 33 -1.34 -2.72 10.29
C VAL A 33 -1.82 -4.15 10.41
N LEU A 34 -1.69 -4.73 11.60
CA LEU A 34 -1.95 -6.16 11.81
C LEU A 34 -3.35 -6.62 11.35
N PRO A 35 -4.45 -5.89 11.61
CA PRO A 35 -5.78 -6.34 11.22
C PRO A 35 -5.99 -6.45 9.71
N HIS A 36 -5.12 -5.83 8.90
CA HIS A 36 -5.20 -5.84 7.45
C HIS A 36 -4.26 -6.85 6.79
N LEU A 37 -3.44 -7.56 7.56
CA LEU A 37 -2.60 -8.64 7.07
C LEU A 37 -3.36 -9.97 7.07
N SER A 38 -2.94 -10.91 6.20
CA SER A 38 -3.47 -12.28 6.24
C SER A 38 -3.07 -12.98 7.53
N HIS A 39 -3.87 -13.95 8.01
CA HIS A 39 -3.54 -14.72 9.22
C HIS A 39 -2.12 -15.31 9.21
N ARG A 40 -1.68 -15.83 8.05
CA ARG A 40 -0.32 -16.36 7.88
C ARG A 40 0.76 -15.31 8.17
N ASN A 41 0.50 -14.07 7.77
CA ASN A 41 1.47 -12.98 7.85
C ASN A 41 1.37 -12.23 9.18
N GLN A 42 0.21 -12.26 9.84
CA GLN A 42 0.01 -11.70 11.18
C GLN A 42 0.96 -12.31 12.21
N ASP A 43 1.21 -13.62 12.20
CA ASP A 43 2.13 -14.25 13.14
C ASP A 43 3.58 -13.74 12.98
N CYS A 44 4.01 -13.56 11.73
CA CYS A 44 5.33 -13.02 11.43
C CYS A 44 5.43 -11.54 11.80
N ALA A 45 4.41 -10.77 11.43
CA ALA A 45 4.29 -9.35 11.71
C ALA A 45 4.18 -9.05 13.21
N TRP A 46 3.52 -9.92 13.98
CA TRP A 46 3.42 -9.82 15.43
C TRP A 46 4.80 -9.93 16.08
N ARG A 47 5.59 -10.94 15.68
CA ARG A 47 6.94 -11.16 16.23
C ARG A 47 7.94 -10.07 15.83
N LEU A 48 7.86 -9.61 14.59
CA LEU A 48 8.80 -8.63 14.05
C LEU A 48 8.43 -7.19 14.40
N GLY A 49 7.17 -6.94 14.78
CA GLY A 49 6.65 -5.61 15.03
C GLY A 49 6.78 -4.70 13.81
N PRO A 50 6.93 -3.37 14.02
CA PRO A 50 7.05 -2.38 12.94
C PRO A 50 8.13 -2.68 11.89
N ARG A 51 9.18 -3.45 12.24
CA ARG A 51 10.25 -3.84 11.30
C ARG A 51 9.73 -4.69 10.14
N TYR A 52 8.55 -5.31 10.29
CA TYR A 52 7.91 -6.09 9.24
C TYR A 52 7.50 -5.26 8.02
N ILE A 53 7.33 -3.93 8.15
CA ILE A 53 7.00 -3.06 7.00
C ILE A 53 8.01 -3.22 5.86
N ALA A 54 9.30 -3.34 6.17
CA ALA A 54 10.35 -3.52 5.17
C ALA A 54 10.22 -4.85 4.40
N GLN A 55 9.46 -5.82 4.93
CA GLN A 55 9.25 -7.14 4.34
C GLN A 55 7.91 -7.25 3.59
N MET A 56 7.02 -6.27 3.74
CA MET A 56 5.68 -6.34 3.14
C MET A 56 5.74 -6.42 1.63
N ASP A 57 5.17 -7.46 1.03
CA ASP A 57 4.97 -7.49 -0.40
C ASP A 57 3.93 -6.44 -0.86
N LEU A 58 3.78 -6.28 -2.18
CA LEU A 58 2.88 -5.27 -2.72
C LEU A 58 1.42 -5.51 -2.35
N ALA A 59 0.95 -6.75 -2.22
CA ALA A 59 -0.42 -6.97 -1.75
C ALA A 59 -0.58 -6.55 -0.31
N GLU A 60 0.33 -6.95 0.57
CA GLU A 60 0.28 -6.61 1.99
C GLU A 60 0.25 -5.10 2.18
N ALA A 61 1.16 -4.39 1.50
CA ALA A 61 1.22 -2.94 1.49
C ALA A 61 -0.10 -2.31 0.97
N LEU A 62 -0.64 -2.79 -0.15
CA LEU A 62 -1.93 -2.31 -0.67
C LEU A 62 -3.11 -2.65 0.24
N TRP A 63 -3.07 -3.77 0.95
CA TRP A 63 -4.11 -4.17 1.91
C TRP A 63 -4.15 -3.22 3.10
N VAL A 64 -2.99 -2.99 3.71
CA VAL A 64 -2.82 -2.03 4.81
C VAL A 64 -3.22 -0.63 4.35
N LEU A 65 -2.71 -0.16 3.21
CA LEU A 65 -3.02 1.17 2.71
C LEU A 65 -4.52 1.36 2.43
N LYS A 66 -5.17 0.39 1.77
CA LYS A 66 -6.61 0.46 1.50
C LYS A 66 -7.45 0.40 2.78
N GLY A 67 -7.06 -0.43 3.75
CA GLY A 67 -7.77 -0.57 5.03
C GLY A 67 -7.81 0.73 5.81
N ASN A 68 -6.72 1.49 5.75
CA ASN A 68 -6.57 2.78 6.45
C ASN A 68 -6.88 4.00 5.58
N TRP A 69 -7.24 3.81 4.30
CA TRP A 69 -7.38 4.92 3.36
C TRP A 69 -8.42 5.94 3.80
N GLY A 70 -9.48 5.54 4.52
CA GLY A 70 -10.46 6.48 5.06
C GLY A 70 -9.80 7.50 6.00
N ALA A 71 -9.08 7.03 7.01
CA ALA A 71 -8.38 7.90 7.96
C ALA A 71 -7.31 8.76 7.28
N ILE A 72 -6.55 8.19 6.33
CA ILE A 72 -5.53 8.92 5.55
C ILE A 72 -6.21 10.00 4.68
N ALA A 73 -7.29 9.65 3.98
CA ALA A 73 -8.00 10.57 3.11
C ALA A 73 -8.64 11.72 3.88
N ASP A 74 -9.22 11.43 5.06
CA ASP A 74 -9.80 12.47 5.92
C ASP A 74 -8.71 13.42 6.44
N ARG A 75 -7.55 12.89 6.85
CA ARG A 75 -6.40 13.70 7.31
C ARG A 75 -5.89 14.66 6.23
N TYR A 76 -5.86 14.22 4.98
CA TYR A 76 -5.30 14.98 3.85
C TYR A 76 -6.36 15.57 2.91
N SER A 77 -7.65 15.54 3.29
CA SER A 77 -8.77 15.99 2.44
C SER A 77 -8.72 15.43 1.01
N LEU A 78 -8.38 14.14 0.87
CA LEU A 78 -8.19 13.50 -0.43
C LEU A 78 -9.51 13.12 -1.07
N GLU A 79 -9.54 13.19 -2.40
CA GLU A 79 -10.70 12.77 -3.17
C GLU A 79 -10.94 11.25 -3.10
N ARG A 80 -12.23 10.87 -3.06
CA ARG A 80 -12.66 9.45 -3.03
C ARG A 80 -12.17 8.63 -4.24
N ARG A 81 -11.83 9.27 -5.37
CA ARG A 81 -11.33 8.57 -6.58
C ARG A 81 -10.09 7.71 -6.30
N TYR A 82 -9.27 8.11 -5.33
CA TYR A 82 -8.07 7.37 -4.95
C TYR A 82 -8.36 6.06 -4.21
N TYR A 83 -9.54 5.95 -3.58
CA TYR A 83 -9.99 4.67 -3.02
C TYR A 83 -10.29 3.65 -4.14
N GLY A 84 -10.91 4.10 -5.23
CA GLY A 84 -11.16 3.28 -6.41
C GLY A 84 -9.86 2.76 -7.04
N LEU A 85 -8.83 3.62 -7.08
CA LEU A 85 -7.49 3.26 -7.54
C LEU A 85 -6.88 2.11 -6.71
N LEU A 86 -6.94 2.21 -5.38
CA LEU A 86 -6.44 1.17 -4.47
C LEU A 86 -7.21 -0.15 -4.61
N ALA A 87 -8.53 -0.08 -4.80
CA ALA A 87 -9.35 -1.27 -5.03
C ALA A 87 -8.96 -1.98 -6.34
N HIS A 88 -8.74 -1.21 -7.42
CA HIS A 88 -8.29 -1.72 -8.70
C HIS A 88 -6.91 -2.40 -8.60
N LEU A 89 -5.91 -1.71 -8.02
CA LEU A 89 -4.56 -2.26 -7.86
C LEU A 89 -4.52 -3.57 -7.06
N ARG A 90 -5.38 -3.68 -6.05
CA ARG A 90 -5.51 -4.92 -5.29
C ARG A 90 -6.12 -6.05 -6.11
N TYR A 91 -7.16 -5.76 -6.87
CA TYR A 91 -7.75 -6.73 -7.79
C TYR A 91 -6.71 -7.20 -8.82
N ALA A 92 -5.98 -6.26 -9.42
CA ALA A 92 -4.91 -6.53 -10.39
C ALA A 92 -3.80 -7.41 -9.81
N ARG A 93 -3.27 -7.08 -8.63
CA ARG A 93 -2.28 -7.93 -7.93
C ARG A 93 -2.86 -9.33 -7.69
N ASN A 94 -4.09 -9.43 -7.19
CA ASN A 94 -4.68 -10.73 -6.91
C ASN A 94 -4.87 -11.58 -8.19
N ALA A 95 -5.34 -10.96 -9.28
CA ALA A 95 -5.47 -11.61 -10.58
C ALA A 95 -4.12 -12.11 -11.10
N TYR A 96 -3.06 -11.30 -10.99
CA TYR A 96 -1.69 -11.67 -11.37
C TYR A 96 -1.14 -12.85 -10.55
N ALA A 97 -1.43 -12.89 -9.25
CA ALA A 97 -1.03 -14.01 -8.39
C ALA A 97 -1.72 -15.33 -8.81
N HIS A 98 -2.97 -15.27 -9.24
CA HIS A 98 -3.73 -16.44 -9.70
C HIS A 98 -3.41 -16.84 -11.15
N SER A 99 -2.90 -15.94 -11.99
CA SER A 99 -2.48 -16.26 -13.37
C SER A 99 -1.08 -16.89 -13.47
N CYS A 100 -0.51 -17.36 -12.35
CA CYS A 100 0.87 -17.86 -12.28
C CYS A 100 1.90 -16.86 -12.87
N GLY A 101 1.63 -15.56 -12.76
CA GLY A 101 2.50 -14.53 -13.30
C GLY A 101 2.46 -14.37 -14.82
N THR A 102 1.56 -15.04 -15.54
CA THR A 102 1.34 -14.70 -16.96
C THR A 102 0.74 -13.30 -17.04
N PRO A 103 1.42 -12.35 -17.69
CA PRO A 103 0.90 -11.01 -17.85
C PRO A 103 -0.28 -11.02 -18.82
N ARG A 104 -1.41 -10.42 -18.41
CA ARG A 104 -2.45 -10.02 -19.36
C ARG A 104 -2.02 -8.69 -19.95
N GLU A 105 -1.44 -8.71 -21.14
CA GLU A 105 -0.89 -7.52 -21.82
C GLU A 105 -1.85 -6.32 -21.81
N GLU A 106 -3.16 -6.57 -22.00
CA GLU A 106 -4.19 -5.53 -22.02
C GLU A 106 -4.35 -4.78 -20.68
N TRP A 107 -4.07 -5.41 -19.55
CA TRP A 107 -4.27 -4.82 -18.21
C TRP A 107 -2.98 -4.26 -17.62
N GLU A 108 -1.82 -4.67 -18.14
CA GLU A 108 -0.52 -4.20 -17.63
C GLU A 108 -0.33 -2.69 -17.79
N VAL A 109 -0.83 -2.10 -18.87
CA VAL A 109 -0.74 -0.65 -19.09
C VAL A 109 -1.57 0.10 -18.05
N TYR A 110 -2.78 -0.37 -17.75
CA TYR A 110 -3.66 0.22 -16.73
C TYR A 110 -3.08 0.06 -15.32
N ASP A 111 -2.59 -1.14 -14.99
CA ASP A 111 -1.96 -1.42 -13.70
C ASP A 111 -0.73 -0.53 -13.47
N ARG A 112 0.06 -0.30 -14.54
CA ARG A 112 1.22 0.60 -14.50
C ARG A 112 0.81 2.03 -14.21
N ILE A 113 -0.11 2.58 -15.00
CA ILE A 113 -0.61 3.93 -14.80
C ILE A 113 -1.19 4.08 -13.39
N ALA A 114 -1.90 3.06 -12.91
CA ALA A 114 -2.49 3.07 -11.59
C ALA A 114 -1.43 3.11 -10.47
N LEU A 115 -0.36 2.32 -10.58
CA LEU A 115 0.76 2.34 -9.63
C LEU A 115 1.55 3.66 -9.67
N GLU A 116 1.76 4.21 -10.86
CA GLU A 116 2.43 5.50 -11.04
C GLU A 116 1.62 6.63 -10.42
N LEU A 117 0.31 6.67 -10.64
CA LEU A 117 -0.60 7.64 -10.04
C LEU A 117 -0.61 7.53 -8.51
N LEU A 118 -0.68 6.30 -7.98
CA LEU A 118 -0.61 6.08 -6.53
C LEU A 118 0.73 6.56 -5.95
N SER A 119 1.83 6.20 -6.59
CA SER A 119 3.18 6.59 -6.14
C SER A 119 3.37 8.10 -6.21
N SER A 120 2.85 8.75 -7.26
CA SER A 120 2.87 10.21 -7.42
C SER A 120 2.05 10.90 -6.34
N LEU A 121 0.86 10.38 -6.04
CA LEU A 121 0.01 10.88 -4.97
C LEU A 121 0.71 10.78 -3.61
N ILE A 122 1.28 9.61 -3.28
CA ILE A 122 2.02 9.41 -2.02
C ILE A 122 3.18 10.40 -1.92
N ARG A 123 4.00 10.53 -2.97
CA ARG A 123 5.10 11.52 -2.98
C ARG A 123 4.61 12.96 -2.84
N LYS A 124 3.43 13.28 -3.35
CA LYS A 124 2.83 14.60 -3.15
C LYS A 124 2.45 14.81 -1.68
N ILE A 125 1.73 13.86 -1.09
CA ILE A 125 1.33 13.93 0.33
C ILE A 125 2.57 14.07 1.22
N SER A 126 3.59 13.23 1.03
CA SER A 126 4.83 13.27 1.81
C SER A 126 5.61 14.57 1.65
N ARG A 127 5.60 15.21 0.47
CA ARG A 127 6.24 16.52 0.26
C ARG A 127 5.47 17.66 0.93
N ASP A 128 4.16 17.61 0.83
CA ASP A 128 3.30 18.68 1.35
C ASP A 128 3.24 18.66 2.89
N HIS A 129 3.61 17.55 3.53
CA HIS A 129 3.47 17.34 4.99
C HIS A 129 4.74 16.84 5.69
N SER A 130 5.93 17.02 5.09
CA SER A 130 7.17 16.85 5.85
C SER A 130 7.23 17.90 6.97
N PRO A 131 7.26 17.50 8.25
CA PRO A 131 7.57 18.45 9.32
C PRO A 131 9.02 18.91 9.13
N ASN A 132 9.23 20.22 9.12
CA ASN A 132 10.57 20.81 9.32
C ASN A 132 11.11 20.45 10.70
#